data_AF-A0A813NEX9-F1
#
_entry.id   AF-A0A813NEX9-F1
#
_cell.length_a   1.000
_cell.length_b   1.000
_cell.length_c   1.000
_cell.angle_alpha   90.00
_cell.angle_beta   90.00
_cell.angle_gamma   90.00
#
_symmetry.space_group_name_H-M   'P 1'
#
loop_
_entity.id
_entity.type
_entity.pdbx_description
1 polymer ?
#
loop_
_entity_poly.entity_id
_entity_poly.type
_entity_poly.pdbx_seq_one_letter_code
_entity_poly.pdbx_strand_id
1 'polypeptide(L)'
;MNLSCTNLILLLKLLLSLSCSCSDIKSISTTTTTITKTTREKLIKNFCPKKHFAVSNTSCLMYYLSEKTYLTAESICNNYSDYLITLESRLLWNNLVKQLNEFKLNEYSFRIGLKFSDKLNKWYWPSFLNSYLNHNHVEWCKSKDTFSKPKVYCSNIKFDKFWCLEPSNCNYNHSFICEWRPDRFRTYNLKLGKILNYVFAIFSFLSFLCLVILSYFLVEFYKNSKVYMLRYYEEMDLHLSDSNKKELLYFKKLF
;
A
#
# COMPACT_ATOMS: atom_id res chain seq x y z
N MET A 1 -28.26 -9.85 -39.29
CA MET A 1 -26.89 -9.57 -39.77
C MET A 1 -26.10 -10.86 -39.69
N ASN A 2 -25.83 -11.51 -40.83
CA ASN A 2 -25.05 -12.74 -40.87
C ASN A 2 -23.58 -12.38 -40.61
N LEU A 3 -23.10 -12.59 -39.39
CA LEU A 3 -21.67 -12.64 -39.14
C LEU A 3 -21.13 -13.87 -39.87
N SER A 4 -20.54 -13.64 -41.04
CA SER A 4 -19.74 -14.64 -41.75
C SER A 4 -18.72 -15.25 -40.80
N CYS A 5 -18.53 -16.57 -40.83
CA CYS A 5 -17.48 -17.30 -40.09
C CYS A 5 -16.09 -16.64 -40.24
N THR A 6 -15.83 -15.93 -41.34
CA THR A 6 -14.60 -15.16 -41.55
C THR A 6 -14.40 -14.06 -40.51
N ASN A 7 -15.48 -13.39 -40.06
CA ASN A 7 -15.40 -12.34 -39.05
C ASN A 7 -15.13 -12.90 -37.65
N LEU A 8 -15.65 -14.10 -37.34
CA LEU A 8 -15.37 -14.77 -36.06
C LEU A 8 -13.91 -15.24 -35.98
N ILE A 9 -13.36 -15.77 -37.08
CA ILE A 9 -11.95 -16.16 -37.18
C ILE A 9 -11.02 -14.93 -37.10
N LEU A 10 -11.42 -13.80 -37.70
CA LEU A 10 -10.67 -12.55 -37.59
C LEU A 10 -10.66 -12.01 -36.15
N LEU A 11 -11.80 -12.09 -35.45
CA LEU A 11 -11.92 -11.68 -34.06
C LEU A 11 -11.10 -12.58 -33.11
N LEU A 12 -11.11 -13.91 -33.35
CA LEU A 12 -10.31 -14.87 -32.59
C LEU A 12 -8.81 -14.66 -32.82
N LYS A 13 -8.38 -14.38 -34.05
CA LYS A 13 -6.99 -14.03 -34.37
C LYS A 13 -6.56 -12.72 -33.71
N LEU A 14 -7.44 -11.71 -33.66
CA LEU A 14 -7.16 -10.48 -32.93
C LEU A 14 -6.99 -10.75 -31.42
N LEU A 15 -7.92 -11.51 -30.81
CA LEU A 15 -7.85 -11.84 -29.38
C LEU A 15 -6.61 -12.67 -29.01
N LEU A 16 -6.21 -13.63 -29.85
CA LEU A 16 -5.01 -14.44 -29.66
C LEU A 16 -3.71 -13.63 -29.88
N SER A 17 -3.74 -12.60 -30.72
CA SER A 17 -2.60 -11.69 -30.91
C SER A 17 -2.39 -10.72 -29.74
N LEU A 18 -3.40 -10.51 -28.89
CA LEU A 18 -3.27 -9.73 -27.65
C LEU A 18 -2.73 -10.54 -26.46
N SER A 19 -2.76 -11.87 -26.49
CA SER A 19 -2.37 -12.72 -25.34
C SER A 19 -0.90 -13.16 -25.33
N CYS A 20 -0.11 -12.89 -26.37
CA CYS A 20 1.29 -13.31 -26.42
C CYS A 20 2.20 -12.25 -27.06
N SER A 21 2.58 -11.24 -26.28
CA SER A 21 3.82 -10.50 -26.51
C SER A 21 4.48 -10.14 -25.18
N CYS A 22 4.86 -11.19 -24.42
CA CYS A 22 5.93 -11.14 -23.41
C CYS A 22 7.24 -11.69 -23.99
N SER A 23 7.47 -11.49 -25.29
CA SER A 23 8.73 -11.79 -25.94
C SER A 23 9.60 -10.54 -25.97
N ASP A 24 10.72 -10.65 -25.28
CA ASP A 24 11.92 -9.84 -25.41
C ASP A 24 11.77 -8.34 -25.11
N ILE A 25 11.74 -8.04 -23.80
CA ILE A 25 12.38 -6.81 -23.32
C ILE A 25 13.87 -6.95 -23.63
N LYS A 26 14.25 -6.61 -24.87
CA LYS A 26 15.60 -6.14 -25.18
C LYS A 26 15.94 -5.15 -24.09
N SER A 27 17.10 -5.36 -23.46
CA SER A 27 17.71 -4.45 -22.51
C SER A 27 17.65 -3.04 -23.07
N ILE A 28 16.60 -2.31 -22.67
CA ILE A 28 16.56 -0.86 -22.80
C ILE A 28 17.75 -0.44 -21.96
N SER A 29 18.81 -0.04 -22.65
CA SER A 29 19.88 0.72 -22.03
C SER A 29 19.17 1.83 -21.28
N THR A 30 19.11 1.70 -19.96
CA THR A 30 18.68 2.76 -19.08
C THR A 30 19.58 3.93 -19.41
N THR A 31 19.08 4.82 -20.26
CA THR A 31 19.56 6.18 -20.35
C THR A 31 19.24 6.74 -18.98
N THR A 32 20.18 6.54 -18.06
CA THR A 32 20.17 7.12 -16.73
C THR A 32 20.15 8.60 -17.02
N THR A 33 18.94 9.16 -17.07
CA THR A 33 18.75 10.58 -17.16
C THR A 33 19.31 11.04 -15.84
N THR A 34 20.54 11.56 -15.88
CA THR A 34 21.19 12.25 -14.79
C THR A 34 20.37 13.52 -14.56
N ILE A 35 19.17 13.35 -14.01
CA ILE A 35 18.43 14.41 -13.35
C ILE A 35 19.37 14.78 -12.23
N THR A 36 20.12 15.84 -12.48
CA THR A 36 21.07 16.45 -11.57
C THR A 36 20.45 16.44 -10.18
N LYS A 37 21.11 15.73 -9.26
CA LYS A 37 20.74 15.58 -7.85
C LYS A 37 20.32 16.91 -7.21
N THR A 38 20.93 17.99 -7.70
CA THR A 38 20.68 19.40 -7.40
C THR A 38 19.25 19.90 -7.69
N THR A 39 18.54 19.36 -8.69
CA THR A 39 17.16 19.77 -9.03
C THR A 39 16.13 19.04 -8.16
N ARG A 40 16.40 17.78 -7.79
CA ARG A 40 15.57 16.99 -6.87
C ARG A 40 15.65 17.53 -5.44
N GLU A 41 16.83 17.96 -5.00
CA GLU A 41 17.04 18.64 -3.72
C GLU A 41 16.36 20.03 -3.64
N LYS A 42 16.18 20.72 -4.77
CA LYS A 42 15.47 22.01 -4.82
C LYS A 42 13.94 21.88 -4.80
N LEU A 43 13.38 20.81 -5.35
CA LEU A 43 11.93 20.55 -5.38
C LEU A 43 11.39 19.90 -4.10
N ILE A 44 12.25 19.26 -3.29
CA ILE A 44 11.90 18.72 -1.96
C ILE A 44 12.23 19.76 -0.87
N LYS A 45 12.05 21.06 -1.16
CA LYS A 45 12.06 22.08 -0.11
C LYS A 45 10.67 22.16 0.52
N ASN A 46 10.55 21.58 1.71
CA ASN A 46 9.54 21.88 2.73
C ASN A 46 8.08 21.58 2.38
N PHE A 47 7.78 20.50 1.65
CA PHE A 47 6.40 20.05 1.55
C PHE A 47 6.05 19.13 2.72
N CYS A 48 5.50 19.71 3.80
CA CYS A 48 4.84 18.94 4.84
C CYS A 48 3.35 18.74 4.47
N PRO A 49 2.77 17.54 4.67
CA PRO A 49 1.35 17.33 4.48
C PRO A 49 0.51 18.26 5.38
N LYS A 50 -0.75 18.50 5.00
CA LYS A 50 -1.67 19.31 5.82
C LYS A 50 -1.70 18.79 7.26
N LYS A 51 -1.70 19.70 8.24
CA LYS A 51 -1.62 19.43 9.70
C LYS A 51 -0.26 18.97 10.24
N HIS A 52 0.76 18.83 9.39
CA HIS A 52 2.13 18.60 9.85
C HIS A 52 2.90 19.92 9.92
N PHE A 53 3.82 20.01 10.88
CA PHE A 53 4.70 21.15 11.10
C PHE A 53 6.11 20.79 10.66
N ALA A 54 6.72 21.64 9.84
CA ALA A 54 8.11 21.44 9.41
C ALA A 54 9.05 21.69 10.60
N VAL A 55 9.97 20.75 10.86
CA VAL A 55 10.96 20.86 11.95
C VAL A 55 12.38 20.83 11.41
N SER A 56 12.58 20.17 10.27
CA SER A 56 13.80 20.25 9.48
C SER A 56 13.43 20.17 7.99
N ASN A 57 14.44 20.24 7.12
CA ASN A 57 14.24 20.03 5.68
C ASN A 57 13.76 18.61 5.33
N THR A 58 13.90 17.66 6.26
CA THR A 58 13.62 16.22 6.06
C THR A 58 12.61 15.66 7.05
N SER A 59 12.06 16.47 7.95
CA SER A 59 11.18 16.00 9.02
C SER A 59 10.01 16.94 9.23
N CYS A 60 8.81 16.36 9.17
CA CYS A 60 7.55 17.01 9.45
C CYS A 60 6.88 16.28 10.63
N LEU A 61 6.42 17.02 11.63
CA LEU A 61 5.83 16.46 12.83
C LEU A 61 4.33 16.69 12.90
N MET A 62 3.61 15.75 13.48
CA MET A 62 2.20 15.88 13.82
C MET A 62 1.98 15.49 15.28
N TYR A 63 1.37 16.40 16.03
CA TYR A 63 1.10 16.23 17.46
C TYR A 63 -0.30 15.66 17.67
N TYR A 64 -0.40 14.52 18.37
CA TYR A 64 -1.66 13.91 18.75
C TYR A 64 -1.85 14.06 20.26
N LEU A 65 -2.78 14.93 20.65
CA LEU A 65 -3.10 15.20 22.06
C LEU A 65 -3.98 14.11 22.71
N SER A 66 -4.52 13.19 21.90
CA SER A 66 -5.27 12.04 22.42
C SER A 66 -4.31 11.00 22.99
N GLU A 67 -4.53 10.58 24.22
CA GLU A 67 -3.64 9.61 24.85
C GLU A 67 -3.86 8.18 24.36
N LYS A 68 -2.76 7.48 24.07
CA LYS A 68 -2.75 6.09 23.60
C LYS A 68 -1.55 5.31 24.16
N THR A 69 -1.69 3.98 24.19
CA THR A 69 -0.55 3.07 24.46
C THR A 69 0.50 3.17 23.35
N TYR A 70 1.71 2.66 23.59
CA TYR A 70 2.79 2.76 22.62
C TYR A 70 2.43 2.04 21.32
N LEU A 71 1.93 0.81 21.42
CA LEU A 71 1.60 -0.01 20.24
C LEU A 71 0.48 0.63 19.42
N THR A 72 -0.52 1.20 20.08
CA THR A 72 -1.61 1.91 19.38
C THR A 72 -1.10 3.20 18.72
N ALA A 73 -0.29 3.99 19.41
CA ALA A 73 0.31 5.20 18.85
C ALA A 73 1.23 4.90 17.66
N GLU A 74 2.07 3.86 17.77
CA GLU A 74 2.93 3.36 16.69
C GLU A 74 2.12 2.91 15.48
N SER A 75 1.03 2.18 15.69
CA SER A 75 0.11 1.79 14.61
C SER A 75 -0.52 2.99 13.92
N ILE A 76 -0.99 3.99 14.68
CA ILE A 76 -1.55 5.23 14.13
C ILE A 76 -0.50 5.98 13.31
N CYS A 77 0.71 6.19 13.83
CA CYS A 77 1.76 6.88 13.08
C CYS A 77 2.15 6.11 11.82
N ASN A 78 2.20 4.78 11.87
CA ASN A 78 2.47 3.93 10.70
C ASN A 78 1.39 4.03 9.60
N ASN A 79 0.15 4.42 9.96
CA ASN A 79 -0.97 4.52 9.04
C ASN A 79 -1.10 5.91 8.40
N TYR A 80 -0.82 6.97 9.16
CA TYR A 80 -1.06 8.37 8.74
C TYR A 80 0.22 9.17 8.47
N SER A 81 1.33 8.75 9.04
CA SER A 81 2.66 9.34 8.89
C SER A 81 3.65 8.21 8.55
N ASP A 82 4.91 8.28 9.00
CA ASP A 82 5.83 7.15 8.89
C ASP A 82 5.97 6.38 10.20
N TYR A 83 6.29 7.05 11.30
CA TYR A 83 6.54 6.42 12.61
C TYR A 83 6.39 7.40 13.76
N LEU A 84 6.43 6.91 15.00
CA LEU A 84 6.65 7.75 16.17
C LEU A 84 8.02 8.43 16.06
N ILE A 85 8.09 9.75 16.33
CA ILE A 85 9.28 10.56 16.10
C ILE A 85 10.58 9.91 16.61
N THR A 86 11.64 10.00 15.81
CA THR A 86 12.99 9.61 16.22
C THR A 86 13.88 10.85 16.36
N LEU A 87 14.65 10.90 17.44
CA LEU A 87 15.49 12.06 17.78
C LEU A 87 16.95 11.79 17.42
N GLU A 88 17.20 11.69 16.12
CA GLU A 88 18.49 11.21 15.59
C GLU A 88 19.60 12.27 15.63
N SER A 89 19.24 13.55 15.81
CA SER A 89 20.21 14.65 15.86
C SER A 89 19.86 15.67 16.95
N ARG A 90 20.88 16.32 17.50
CA ARG A 90 20.71 17.45 18.44
C ARG A 90 19.93 18.61 17.81
N LEU A 91 20.08 18.83 16.50
CA LEU A 91 19.32 19.86 15.79
C LEU A 91 17.81 19.56 15.80
N LEU A 92 17.43 18.32 15.54
CA LEU A 92 16.01 17.90 15.58
C LEU A 92 15.43 18.01 17.00
N TRP A 93 16.21 17.64 18.02
CA TRP A 93 15.84 17.85 19.43
C TRP A 93 15.58 19.32 19.74
N ASN A 94 16.52 20.21 19.42
CA ASN A 94 16.39 21.64 19.69
C ASN A 94 15.18 22.25 18.97
N ASN A 95 14.95 21.88 17.71
CA ASN A 95 13.83 22.38 16.93
C ASN A 95 12.48 21.88 17.47
N LEU A 96 12.41 20.61 17.89
CA LEU A 96 11.23 20.06 18.56
C LEU A 96 10.94 20.79 19.87
N VAL A 97 11.94 20.96 20.73
CA VAL A 97 11.80 21.66 22.02
C VAL A 97 11.33 23.10 21.81
N LYS A 98 11.89 23.80 20.83
CA LYS A 98 11.45 25.14 20.44
C LYS A 98 9.97 25.16 20.06
N GLN A 99 9.52 24.22 19.21
CA GLN A 99 8.11 24.14 18.81
C GLN A 99 7.17 23.79 19.96
N LEU A 100 7.55 22.84 20.82
CA LEU A 100 6.74 22.47 21.98
C LEU A 100 6.51 23.67 22.91
N ASN A 101 7.53 24.51 23.10
CA ASN A 101 7.42 25.76 23.85
C ASN A 101 6.56 26.81 23.14
N GLU A 102 6.73 26.98 21.82
CA GLU A 102 5.92 27.91 21.01
C GLU A 102 4.42 27.56 21.07
N PHE A 103 4.09 26.26 21.06
CA PHE A 103 2.72 25.76 21.20
C PHE A 103 2.25 25.66 22.65
N LYS A 104 3.10 25.98 23.63
CA LYS A 104 2.79 25.93 25.06
C LYS A 104 2.28 24.57 25.53
N LEU A 105 2.87 23.48 25.03
CA LEU A 105 2.43 22.11 25.29
C LEU A 105 3.03 21.51 26.58
N ASN A 106 3.50 22.34 27.50
CA ASN A 106 4.25 21.95 28.70
C ASN A 106 3.46 21.05 29.66
N GLU A 107 2.13 21.03 29.58
CA GLU A 107 1.27 20.15 30.39
C GLU A 107 1.20 18.70 29.87
N TYR A 108 1.67 18.45 28.64
CA TYR A 108 1.58 17.13 28.00
C TYR A 108 2.88 16.34 28.12
N SER A 109 2.74 15.02 28.17
CA SER A 109 3.83 14.07 27.94
C SER A 109 3.61 13.37 26.61
N PHE A 110 4.60 13.42 25.74
CA PHE A 110 4.54 12.91 24.38
C PHE A 110 5.38 11.65 24.22
N ARG A 111 4.72 10.54 23.93
CA ARG A 111 5.37 9.30 23.52
C ARG A 111 6.11 9.48 22.19
N ILE A 112 7.31 8.90 22.15
CA ILE A 112 8.22 8.93 21.01
C ILE A 112 8.61 7.53 20.58
N GLY A 113 9.35 7.40 19.48
CA GLY A 113 9.72 6.10 18.92
C GLY A 113 10.72 5.30 19.77
N LEU A 114 11.25 5.83 20.87
CA LEU A 114 12.34 5.20 21.61
C LEU A 114 11.84 4.04 22.50
N LYS A 115 12.48 2.87 22.37
CA LYS A 115 12.23 1.67 23.17
C LYS A 115 13.47 1.17 23.86
N PHE A 116 13.31 0.53 25.01
CA PHE A 116 14.39 -0.17 25.70
C PHE A 116 14.35 -1.66 25.34
N SER A 117 15.51 -2.22 25.01
CA SER A 117 15.68 -3.66 24.80
C SER A 117 16.36 -4.27 26.03
N ASP A 118 15.63 -5.09 26.79
CA ASP A 118 16.17 -5.84 27.92
C ASP A 118 17.32 -6.75 27.49
N LYS A 119 17.20 -7.38 26.31
CA LYS A 119 18.23 -8.28 25.77
C LYS A 119 19.54 -7.56 25.48
N LEU A 120 19.47 -6.34 24.96
CA LEU A 120 20.65 -5.54 24.59
C LEU A 120 21.08 -4.58 25.70
N ASN A 121 20.28 -4.44 26.76
CA ASN A 121 20.39 -3.44 27.82
C ASN A 121 20.58 -2.01 27.26
N LYS A 122 19.85 -1.67 26.19
CA LYS A 122 20.05 -0.44 25.42
C LYS A 122 18.74 0.15 24.90
N TRP A 123 18.72 1.48 24.81
CA TRP A 123 17.68 2.24 24.13
C TRP A 123 17.91 2.27 22.62
N TYR A 124 16.88 2.00 21.84
CA TYR A 124 16.94 1.91 20.38
C TYR A 124 15.70 2.48 19.69
N TRP A 125 15.84 2.81 18.42
CA TRP A 125 14.78 3.31 17.54
C TRP A 125 14.29 2.18 16.62
N PRO A 126 13.09 1.60 16.84
CA PRO A 126 12.60 0.47 16.05
C PRO A 126 12.47 0.78 14.55
N SER A 127 12.23 2.04 14.20
CA SER A 127 12.05 2.49 12.81
C SER A 127 13.33 2.41 11.95
N PHE A 128 14.47 2.11 12.57
CA PHE A 128 15.78 2.07 11.92
C PHE A 128 16.56 0.86 12.45
N LEU A 129 16.94 -0.05 11.54
CA LEU A 129 17.74 -1.21 11.91
C LEU A 129 19.07 -0.74 12.53
N ASN A 130 19.43 -1.26 13.71
CA ASN A 130 20.66 -0.94 14.43
C ASN A 130 20.83 0.54 14.84
N SER A 131 19.76 1.33 14.92
CA SER A 131 19.83 2.70 15.42
C SER A 131 19.64 2.76 16.93
N TYR A 132 20.70 3.14 17.64
CA TYR A 132 20.71 3.30 19.09
C TYR A 132 20.60 4.76 19.47
N LEU A 133 20.14 5.02 20.70
CA LEU A 133 20.12 6.38 21.22
C LEU A 133 21.55 6.93 21.34
N ASN A 134 21.81 8.07 20.70
CA ASN A 134 22.98 8.88 21.03
C ASN A 134 22.66 9.80 22.21
N HIS A 135 23.25 9.50 23.37
CA HIS A 135 23.00 10.24 24.61
C HIS A 135 23.39 11.74 24.51
N ASN A 136 24.25 12.12 23.56
CA ASN A 136 24.65 13.52 23.38
C ASN A 136 23.56 14.38 22.73
N HIS A 137 22.52 13.76 22.16
CA HIS A 137 21.48 14.49 21.43
C HIS A 137 20.30 14.89 22.31
N VAL A 138 20.09 14.19 23.43
CA VAL A 138 18.87 14.28 24.24
C VAL A 138 19.22 14.44 25.71
N GLU A 139 18.27 14.93 26.49
CA GLU A 139 18.42 15.08 27.93
C GLU A 139 17.43 14.14 28.63
N TRP A 140 17.92 13.36 29.60
CA TRP A 140 17.06 12.52 30.44
C TRP A 140 16.55 13.33 31.64
N CYS A 141 15.30 13.11 32.01
CA CYS A 141 14.76 13.70 33.22
C CYS A 141 15.51 13.16 34.44
N LYS A 142 15.76 14.01 35.44
CA LYS A 142 16.31 13.55 36.73
C LYS A 142 15.23 12.69 37.41
N SER A 143 15.33 11.37 37.28
CA SER A 143 14.39 10.46 37.92
C SER A 143 14.52 10.58 39.44
N LYS A 144 13.43 10.87 40.14
CA LYS A 144 13.39 10.79 41.62
C LYS A 144 13.28 9.36 42.13
N ASP A 145 12.86 8.42 41.28
CA ASP A 145 12.55 7.05 41.70
C ASP A 145 13.35 6.00 40.92
N THR A 146 13.95 5.10 41.69
CA THR A 146 14.56 3.84 41.26
C THR A 146 13.50 2.96 40.60
N PHE A 147 13.64 2.74 39.29
CA PHE A 147 12.73 1.91 38.50
C PHE A 147 12.51 0.52 39.14
N SER A 148 11.35 0.31 39.75
CA SER A 148 10.84 -1.00 40.16
C SER A 148 10.39 -1.81 38.93
N LYS A 149 11.38 -2.25 38.14
CA LYS A 149 11.35 -3.27 37.07
C LYS A 149 9.99 -3.62 36.42
N PRO A 150 9.38 -2.78 35.56
CA PRO A 150 8.65 -3.32 34.41
C PRO A 150 9.62 -3.92 33.38
N LYS A 151 9.19 -4.97 32.67
CA LYS A 151 9.96 -5.71 31.65
C LYS A 151 10.01 -5.04 30.27
N VAL A 152 9.26 -3.95 30.06
CA VAL A 152 9.21 -3.28 28.75
C VAL A 152 9.09 -1.77 28.97
N TYR A 153 10.16 -1.04 28.68
CA TYR A 153 10.18 0.42 28.76
C TYR A 153 10.11 1.06 27.38
N CYS A 154 9.32 2.13 27.33
CA CYS A 154 9.25 3.08 26.23
C CYS A 154 9.62 4.46 26.77
N SER A 155 9.98 5.40 25.90
CA SER A 155 10.29 6.77 26.34
C SER A 155 9.20 7.75 25.93
N ASN A 156 9.02 8.75 26.76
CA ASN A 156 8.22 9.93 26.46
C ASN A 156 9.08 11.19 26.61
N ILE A 157 8.75 12.24 25.88
CA ILE A 157 9.22 13.60 26.12
C ILE A 157 8.24 14.28 27.06
N LYS A 158 8.74 14.88 28.13
CA LYS A 158 7.92 15.59 29.12
C LYS A 158 8.62 16.86 29.55
N PHE A 159 7.83 17.87 29.93
CA PHE A 159 8.34 19.08 30.56
C PHE A 159 8.34 18.91 32.09
N ASP A 160 9.51 19.08 32.70
CA ASP A 160 9.63 19.29 34.14
C ASP A 160 10.10 20.74 34.38
N LYS A 161 11.41 20.95 34.56
CA LYS A 161 12.04 22.29 34.47
C LYS A 161 12.50 22.62 33.06
N PHE A 162 12.76 21.58 32.27
CA PHE A 162 13.13 21.60 30.87
C PHE A 162 12.52 20.36 30.21
N TRP A 163 12.47 20.35 28.88
CA TRP A 163 12.03 19.18 28.12
C TRP A 163 13.07 18.08 28.24
N CYS A 164 12.64 16.88 28.63
CA CYS A 164 13.53 15.76 28.87
C CYS A 164 12.83 14.43 28.56
N LEU A 165 13.63 13.37 28.42
CA LEU A 165 13.18 12.01 28.22
C LEU A 165 12.88 11.34 29.55
N GLU A 166 11.70 10.75 29.66
CA GLU A 166 11.23 10.00 30.81
C GLU A 166 10.92 8.56 30.37
N PRO A 167 11.61 7.55 30.94
CA PRO A 167 11.21 6.16 30.76
C PRO A 167 9.82 5.93 31.36
N SER A 168 8.96 5.24 30.63
CA SER A 168 7.60 4.88 31.05
C SER A 168 7.25 3.45 30.64
N ASN A 169 6.23 2.89 31.28
CA ASN A 169 5.66 1.62 30.84
C ASN A 169 4.97 1.82 29.47
N CYS A 170 5.31 0.97 28.50
CA CYS A 170 4.74 1.04 27.15
C CYS A 170 3.19 0.90 27.11
N ASN A 171 2.59 0.34 28.16
CA ASN A 171 1.14 0.16 28.27
C ASN A 171 0.41 1.38 28.82
N TYR A 172 1.12 2.38 29.36
CA TYR A 172 0.49 3.61 29.83
C TYR A 172 0.05 4.48 28.66
N ASN A 173 -1.04 5.21 28.84
CA ASN A 173 -1.57 6.12 27.84
C ASN A 173 -0.83 7.46 27.92
N HIS A 174 -0.34 7.93 26.77
CA HIS A 174 0.26 9.25 26.64
C HIS A 174 -0.14 9.84 25.29
N SER A 175 -0.16 11.17 25.20
CA SER A 175 -0.13 11.88 23.91
C SER A 175 1.11 11.44 23.12
N PHE A 176 1.15 11.65 21.81
CA PHE A 176 2.25 11.14 20.99
C PHE A 176 2.56 12.04 19.80
N ILE A 177 3.78 11.90 19.28
CA ILE A 177 4.25 12.67 18.13
C ILE A 177 4.60 11.71 17.01
N CYS A 178 3.94 11.91 15.87
CA CYS A 178 4.28 11.20 14.65
C CYS A 178 5.24 12.05 13.81
N GLU A 179 6.21 11.38 13.19
CA GLU A 179 7.13 11.94 12.23
C GLU A 179 6.78 11.43 10.82
N TRP A 180 6.83 12.35 9.88
CA TRP A 180 6.70 12.11 8.45
C TRP A 180 7.96 12.60 7.75
N ARG A 181 8.55 11.77 6.90
CA ARG A 181 9.74 12.14 6.11
C ARG A 181 9.46 12.04 4.60
N PRO A 182 9.74 13.11 3.83
CA PRO A 182 9.47 13.16 2.39
C PRO A 182 10.40 12.25 1.57
N ASP A 183 11.54 11.85 2.13
CA ASP A 183 12.56 11.03 1.45
C ASP A 183 12.29 9.52 1.56
N ARG A 184 11.32 9.09 2.39
CA ARG A 184 11.00 7.68 2.55
C ARG A 184 9.97 7.18 1.53
N PHE A 185 10.29 6.01 0.96
CA PHE A 185 9.54 5.33 -0.10
C PHE A 185 8.06 5.08 0.23
N ARG A 186 7.72 4.88 1.50
CA ARG A 186 6.35 4.56 1.96
C ARG A 186 5.37 5.67 1.62
N THR A 187 5.82 6.92 1.72
CA THR A 187 5.07 8.12 1.40
C THR A 187 4.66 8.20 -0.07
N TYR A 188 5.55 7.77 -0.97
CA TYR A 188 5.24 7.67 -2.41
C TYR A 188 4.31 6.49 -2.70
N ASN A 189 4.48 5.38 -1.98
CA ASN A 189 3.71 4.17 -2.16
C ASN A 189 2.24 4.29 -1.72
N LEU A 190 1.85 5.20 -0.83
CA LEU A 190 0.43 5.38 -0.50
C LEU A 190 -0.39 5.90 -1.69
N LYS A 191 0.19 6.78 -2.51
CA LYS A 191 -0.43 7.19 -3.78
C LYS A 191 -0.38 6.07 -4.81
N LEU A 192 0.77 5.39 -4.92
CA LEU A 192 0.95 4.29 -5.86
C LEU A 192 0.02 3.11 -5.57
N GLY A 193 -0.17 2.75 -4.30
CA GLY A 193 -1.05 1.68 -3.86
C GLY A 193 -2.51 1.96 -4.15
N LYS A 194 -2.97 3.21 -3.99
CA LYS A 194 -4.32 3.62 -4.42
C LYS A 194 -4.48 3.49 -5.93
N ILE A 195 -3.48 3.91 -6.72
CA ILE A 195 -3.49 3.76 -8.17
C ILE A 195 -3.51 2.28 -8.57
N LEU A 196 -2.67 1.44 -7.95
CA LEU A 196 -2.61 0.00 -8.21
C LEU A 196 -3.91 -0.70 -7.86
N ASN A 197 -4.54 -0.36 -6.73
CA ASN A 197 -5.86 -0.90 -6.37
C ASN A 197 -6.94 -0.50 -7.38
N TYR A 198 -6.89 0.74 -7.87
CA TYR A 198 -7.82 1.22 -8.90
C TYR A 198 -7.60 0.50 -10.25
N VAL A 199 -6.34 0.31 -10.66
CA VAL A 199 -5.98 -0.46 -11.86
C VAL A 199 -6.44 -1.91 -11.74
N PHE A 200 -6.23 -2.54 -10.57
CA PHE A 200 -6.68 -3.90 -10.31
C PHE A 200 -8.21 -4.02 -10.38
N ALA A 201 -8.93 -3.08 -9.79
CA ALA A 201 -10.39 -3.04 -9.86
C ALA A 201 -10.91 -2.89 -11.31
N ILE A 202 -10.28 -2.02 -12.12
CA ILE A 202 -10.60 -1.89 -13.55
C ILE A 202 -10.35 -3.21 -14.28
N PHE A 203 -9.20 -3.84 -14.04
CA PHE A 203 -8.84 -5.10 -14.69
C PHE A 203 -9.83 -6.22 -14.33
N SER A 204 -10.21 -6.34 -13.05
CA SER A 204 -11.23 -7.28 -12.60
C SER A 204 -12.60 -7.02 -13.26
N PHE A 205 -13.01 -5.76 -13.37
CA PHE A 205 -14.26 -5.40 -14.04
C PHE A 205 -14.24 -5.74 -15.54
N LEU A 206 -13.15 -5.44 -16.24
CA LEU A 206 -12.99 -5.77 -17.66
C LEU A 206 -12.97 -7.29 -17.89
N SER A 207 -12.32 -8.05 -17.01
CA SER A 207 -12.32 -9.52 -17.06
C SER A 207 -13.73 -10.08 -16.89
N PHE A 208 -14.50 -9.57 -15.93
CA PHE A 208 -15.90 -9.96 -15.73
C PHE A 208 -16.77 -9.64 -16.95
N LEU A 209 -16.64 -8.43 -17.52
CA LEU A 209 -17.37 -8.04 -18.72
C LEU A 209 -17.04 -8.95 -19.92
N CYS A 210 -15.77 -9.33 -20.08
CA CYS A 210 -15.34 -10.25 -21.13
C CYS A 210 -16.00 -11.63 -20.99
N LEU A 211 -16.10 -12.16 -19.76
CA LEU A 211 -16.78 -13.43 -19.49
C LEU A 211 -18.28 -13.38 -19.81
N VAL A 212 -18.94 -12.26 -19.52
CA VAL A 212 -20.37 -12.06 -19.85
C VAL A 212 -20.58 -12.00 -21.37
N ILE A 213 -19.70 -11.30 -22.11
CA ILE A 213 -19.77 -11.23 -23.56
C ILE A 213 -19.52 -12.62 -24.17
N LEU A 214 -18.50 -13.34 -23.68
CA LEU A 214 -18.19 -14.69 -24.15
C LEU A 214 -19.35 -15.66 -23.93
N SER A 215 -20.00 -15.62 -22.75
CA SER A 215 -21.14 -16.49 -22.46
C SER A 215 -22.33 -16.19 -23.35
N TYR A 216 -22.60 -14.91 -23.65
CA TYR A 216 -23.63 -14.50 -24.62
C TYR A 216 -23.34 -15.09 -26.01
N PHE A 217 -22.11 -14.97 -26.51
CA PHE A 217 -21.73 -15.54 -27.81
C PHE A 217 -21.85 -17.06 -27.84
N LEU A 218 -21.49 -17.76 -26.76
CA LEU A 218 -21.65 -19.21 -26.66
C LEU A 218 -23.12 -19.64 -26.72
N VAL A 219 -24.02 -18.91 -26.06
CA VAL A 219 -25.46 -19.16 -26.10
C VAL A 219 -26.01 -18.93 -27.51
N GLU A 220 -25.65 -17.84 -28.17
CA GLU A 220 -26.09 -17.57 -29.54
C GLU A 220 -25.51 -18.56 -30.55
N PHE A 221 -24.25 -18.97 -30.37
CA PHE A 221 -23.65 -20.02 -31.18
C PHE A 221 -24.38 -21.35 -31.01
N TYR A 222 -24.72 -21.73 -29.77
CA TYR A 222 -25.48 -22.95 -29.48
C TYR A 222 -26.89 -22.93 -30.08
N LYS A 223 -27.60 -21.79 -30.01
CA LYS A 223 -28.90 -21.64 -30.67
C LYS A 223 -28.79 -21.81 -32.19
N ASN A 224 -27.81 -21.17 -32.81
CA ASN A 224 -27.63 -21.22 -34.25
C ASN A 224 -27.17 -22.61 -34.73
N SER A 225 -26.28 -23.28 -33.98
CA SER A 225 -25.84 -24.65 -34.32
C SER A 225 -26.98 -25.65 -34.20
N LYS A 226 -27.88 -25.49 -33.21
CA LYS A 226 -29.09 -26.31 -33.09
C LYS A 226 -30.00 -26.16 -34.32
N VAL A 227 -30.23 -24.93 -34.78
CA VAL A 227 -31.03 -24.68 -35.99
C VAL A 227 -30.37 -25.27 -37.24
N TYR A 228 -29.05 -25.13 -37.37
CA TYR A 228 -28.31 -25.69 -38.50
C TYR A 228 -28.37 -27.22 -38.53
N MET A 229 -28.15 -27.88 -37.38
CA MET A 229 -28.24 -29.33 -37.25
C MET A 229 -29.65 -29.84 -37.57
N LEU A 230 -30.71 -29.14 -37.12
CA LEU A 230 -32.09 -29.48 -37.46
C LEU A 230 -32.35 -29.44 -38.97
N ARG A 231 -31.92 -28.36 -39.67
CA ARG A 231 -32.05 -28.29 -41.13
C ARG A 231 -31.26 -29.39 -41.83
N TYR A 232 -30.03 -29.67 -41.38
CA TYR A 232 -29.22 -30.75 -41.93
C TYR A 232 -29.92 -32.11 -41.81
N TYR A 233 -30.56 -32.40 -40.67
CA TYR A 233 -31.34 -33.62 -40.50
C TYR A 233 -32.61 -33.65 -41.36
N GLU A 234 -33.28 -32.52 -41.59
CA GLU A 234 -34.43 -32.43 -42.51
C GLU A 234 -34.03 -32.71 -43.97
N GLU A 235 -32.89 -32.18 -44.42
CA GLU A 235 -32.35 -32.44 -45.76
C GLU A 235 -31.95 -33.92 -45.93
N MET A 236 -31.35 -34.54 -44.90
CA MET A 236 -31.03 -35.96 -44.94
C MET A 236 -32.28 -36.86 -45.04
N ASP A 237 -33.38 -36.50 -44.37
CA ASP A 237 -34.65 -37.25 -44.38
C ASP A 237 -35.23 -37.38 -45.81
N LEU A 238 -34.98 -36.40 -46.69
CA LEU A 238 -35.44 -36.38 -48.07
C LEU A 238 -34.69 -37.37 -48.98
N HIS A 239 -33.49 -37.81 -48.60
CA HIS A 239 -32.60 -38.61 -49.44
C HIS A 239 -32.36 -40.05 -48.95
N LEU A 240 -32.96 -40.45 -47.82
CA LEU A 240 -32.74 -41.77 -47.21
C LEU A 240 -33.81 -42.80 -47.60
N SER A 241 -33.38 -44.02 -47.92
CA SER A 241 -34.28 -45.17 -48.10
C SER A 241 -34.89 -45.63 -46.77
N ASP A 242 -36.02 -46.35 -46.80
CA ASP A 242 -36.77 -46.73 -45.59
C ASP A 242 -35.97 -47.56 -44.58
N SER A 243 -34.90 -48.25 -45.00
CA SER A 243 -33.98 -48.97 -44.10
C SER A 243 -33.20 -48.04 -43.17
N ASN A 244 -32.88 -46.82 -43.60
CA ASN A 244 -31.99 -45.92 -42.85
C ASN A 244 -32.73 -44.89 -41.99
N LYS A 245 -34.07 -44.80 -42.11
CA LYS A 245 -34.89 -43.86 -41.32
C LYS A 245 -34.89 -44.15 -39.81
N LYS A 246 -34.70 -45.42 -39.40
CA LYS A 246 -34.65 -45.80 -37.98
C LYS A 246 -33.42 -45.24 -37.25
N GLU A 247 -32.25 -45.22 -37.91
CA GLU A 247 -31.03 -44.67 -37.31
C GLU A 247 -31.11 -43.14 -37.21
N LEU A 248 -31.67 -42.46 -38.22
CA LEU A 248 -31.87 -41.00 -38.20
C LEU A 248 -32.77 -40.55 -37.03
N LEU A 249 -33.82 -41.32 -36.72
CA LEU A 249 -34.74 -41.09 -35.61
C LEU A 249 -34.06 -41.20 -34.24
N TYR A 250 -33.03 -42.06 -34.11
CA TYR A 250 -32.23 -42.17 -32.90
C TYR A 250 -31.38 -40.91 -32.66
N PHE A 251 -30.77 -40.38 -33.73
CA PHE A 251 -29.98 -39.14 -33.65
C PHE A 251 -30.84 -37.89 -33.40
N LYS A 252 -32.04 -37.78 -34.00
CA LYS A 252 -32.98 -36.67 -33.72
C LYS A 252 -33.40 -36.60 -32.24
N LYS A 253 -33.40 -37.70 -31.49
CA LYS A 253 -33.74 -37.72 -30.05
C LYS A 253 -32.62 -37.23 -29.13
N LEU A 254 -31.38 -37.15 -29.61
CA LEU A 254 -30.21 -36.77 -28.81
C LEU A 254 -29.91 -35.25 -28.82
N PHE A 255 -30.61 -34.47 -29.66
CA PHE A 255 -30.40 -33.02 -29.87
C PHE A 255 -31.68 -32.21 -29.60
#